data_AF-A0AA43QH72-F1
#
_entry.id   AF-A0AA43QH72-F1
#
_cell.length_a   1.000
_cell.length_b   1.000
_cell.length_c   1.000
_cell.angle_alpha   90.00
_cell.angle_beta   90.00
_cell.angle_gamma   90.00
#
_symmetry.space_group_name_H-M   'P 1'
#
loop_
_entity.id
_entity.type
_entity.pdbx_description
1 polymer ?
#
loop_
_entity_poly.entity_id
_entity_poly.type
_entity_poly.pdbx_seq_one_letter_code
_entity_poly.pdbx_strand_id
1 'polypeptide(L)'
;MSRDPITQVVRHPPGPDLLIDPPLLNSASLWATTFDDLLNLYNCPSTGAITTRTCLLGGFSHDPSIHQHCFVDTQDPGKTLNPPNPDSKEQANGHTPVVEAITSLNTLGYSPNYLAEYLNWAIGIFSRGPATLRKPFIFSVTGSPADILACFRTIAERRRQNPNVLPPFHLEINLSCPNITDRPPPAYSRSSLAEYLDRAAEAKRLEPQLHEHSRYWGREAKVGSRQYEASPIYIGLKLPPYTYATQFSELIAALRDSARIKPLEKCPINFITTTNTLGSSLLLATTITNEGRHNTHDPAIASASGKGVGGLAGAALHPLALGNVATMRDMLNEHDELKDIQIIGVGGVNDRAGYERMRSVGADAVGVATALGFEGVGVFEKILKGEEGVKVKEEVMMEDETREAGTREGSDEGKPEGRMKGHVRIEGVVRVEGGTSDKDKRDVKVMGEVRLEDTMSDKETENKKRKSDHLE
;
A
#
# COMPACT_ATOMS: atom_id res chain seq x y z
N MET A 1 -38.49 7.88 -3.70
CA MET A 1 -37.20 8.56 -3.98
C MET A 1 -36.47 8.75 -2.65
N SER A 2 -35.80 7.69 -2.19
CA SER A 2 -34.94 7.73 -1.00
C SER A 2 -33.61 8.36 -1.42
N ARG A 3 -33.24 9.49 -0.81
CA ARG A 3 -31.94 10.12 -1.02
C ARG A 3 -30.95 9.46 -0.08
N ASP A 4 -29.90 8.89 -0.65
CA ASP A 4 -28.79 8.27 0.07
C ASP A 4 -28.14 9.29 1.03
N PRO A 5 -27.93 8.98 2.32
CA PRO A 5 -27.36 9.93 3.29
C PRO A 5 -25.86 10.23 3.06
N ILE A 6 -25.21 9.54 2.12
CA ILE A 6 -23.73 9.47 2.03
C ILE A 6 -23.13 10.65 1.22
N THR A 7 -23.93 11.46 0.53
CA THR A 7 -23.41 12.61 -0.24
C THR A 7 -23.09 13.88 0.58
N GLN A 8 -23.21 13.87 1.91
CA GLN A 8 -22.77 14.98 2.77
C GLN A 8 -21.50 14.68 3.56
N VAL A 9 -20.47 14.12 2.91
CA VAL A 9 -19.11 14.46 3.33
C VAL A 9 -18.86 15.88 2.85
N VAL A 10 -18.70 16.81 3.78
CA VAL A 10 -18.33 18.21 3.49
C VAL A 10 -17.07 18.16 2.62
N ARG A 11 -17.23 18.38 1.32
CA ARG A 11 -16.11 18.60 0.42
C ARG A 11 -15.53 19.95 0.80
N HIS A 12 -14.42 19.95 1.52
CA HIS A 12 -13.57 21.14 1.57
C HIS A 12 -13.21 21.54 0.13
N PRO A 13 -13.22 22.84 -0.19
CA PRO A 13 -12.88 23.31 -1.54
C PRO A 13 -11.47 22.82 -1.91
N PRO A 14 -11.19 22.58 -3.20
CA PRO A 14 -9.90 22.04 -3.63
C PRO A 14 -8.80 23.07 -3.34
N GLY A 15 -8.02 22.82 -2.29
CA GLY A 15 -6.73 23.47 -2.09
C GLY A 15 -5.68 22.88 -3.04
N PRO A 16 -4.48 23.47 -3.11
CA PRO A 16 -3.33 22.89 -3.80
C PRO A 16 -2.78 21.70 -2.97
N ASP A 17 -3.55 20.63 -2.84
CA ASP A 17 -3.34 19.56 -1.87
C ASP A 17 -2.59 18.35 -2.45
N LEU A 18 -2.05 17.48 -1.57
CA LEU A 18 -1.50 16.20 -1.96
C LEU A 18 -2.62 15.34 -2.56
N LEU A 19 -2.52 15.07 -3.87
CA LEU A 19 -3.51 14.29 -4.60
C LEU A 19 -3.24 12.78 -4.44
N ILE A 20 -4.13 12.10 -3.71
CA ILE A 20 -4.15 10.64 -3.59
C ILE A 20 -5.47 10.17 -4.19
N ASP A 21 -5.44 9.58 -5.37
CA ASP A 21 -6.63 9.09 -6.08
C ASP A 21 -6.37 7.72 -6.75
N PRO A 22 -7.10 6.66 -6.38
CA PRO A 22 -8.12 6.60 -5.32
C PRO A 22 -7.51 6.89 -3.94
N PRO A 23 -8.27 7.37 -2.94
CA PRO A 23 -7.70 7.83 -1.67
C PRO A 23 -7.42 6.68 -0.69
N LEU A 24 -6.67 5.70 -1.20
CA LEU A 24 -6.22 4.48 -0.57
C LEU A 24 -4.78 4.25 -1.03
N LEU A 25 -3.86 3.99 -0.11
CA LEU A 25 -2.44 3.79 -0.41
C LEU A 25 -1.81 2.80 0.57
N ASN A 26 -0.59 2.37 0.31
CA ASN A 26 0.17 1.67 1.35
C ASN A 26 0.74 2.67 2.36
N SER A 27 0.85 2.23 3.62
CA SER A 27 1.63 2.94 4.64
C SER A 27 3.10 2.52 4.59
N ALA A 28 4.02 3.40 5.00
CA ALA A 28 5.44 3.05 5.16
C ALA A 28 5.58 1.79 6.04
N SER A 29 6.08 0.69 5.46
CA SER A 29 6.07 -0.65 6.05
C SER A 29 7.08 -1.58 5.36
N LEU A 30 7.19 -2.83 5.84
CA LEU A 30 8.08 -3.84 5.27
C LEU A 30 7.79 -4.13 3.79
N TRP A 31 6.51 -4.07 3.39
CA TRP A 31 6.00 -4.42 2.04
C TRP A 31 6.14 -3.27 1.03
N ALA A 32 7.14 -2.43 1.23
CA ALA A 32 7.53 -1.30 0.38
C ALA A 32 9.05 -1.11 0.44
N THR A 33 9.80 -2.21 0.51
CA THR A 33 11.26 -2.20 0.71
C THR A 33 12.01 -2.33 -0.61
N THR A 34 11.56 -3.22 -1.49
CA THR A 34 12.27 -3.60 -2.71
C THR A 34 11.72 -2.89 -3.95
N PHE A 35 12.45 -2.94 -5.06
CA PHE A 35 11.95 -2.49 -6.36
C PHE A 35 10.62 -3.16 -6.73
N ASP A 36 10.52 -4.48 -6.55
CA ASP A 36 9.32 -5.25 -6.90
C ASP A 36 8.12 -4.88 -6.03
N ASP A 37 8.32 -4.62 -4.73
CA ASP A 37 7.26 -4.12 -3.86
C ASP A 37 6.66 -2.82 -4.41
N LEU A 38 7.53 -1.86 -4.75
CA LEU A 38 7.10 -0.55 -5.25
C LEU A 38 6.46 -0.65 -6.64
N LEU A 39 6.98 -1.55 -7.49
CA LEU A 39 6.41 -1.80 -8.81
C LEU A 39 5.00 -2.41 -8.70
N ASN A 40 4.81 -3.39 -7.82
CA ASN A 40 3.50 -4.01 -7.58
C ASN A 40 2.49 -3.01 -7.02
N LEU A 41 2.92 -2.18 -6.06
CA LEU A 41 2.11 -1.09 -5.53
C LEU A 41 1.75 -0.06 -6.60
N TYR A 42 2.71 0.32 -7.45
CA TYR A 42 2.48 1.26 -8.53
C TYR A 42 1.53 0.70 -9.60
N ASN A 43 1.63 -0.58 -9.95
CA ASN A 43 0.78 -1.21 -10.96
C ASN A 43 -0.64 -1.51 -10.48
N CYS A 44 -0.88 -1.59 -9.16
CA CYS A 44 -2.22 -1.85 -8.61
C CYS A 44 -3.15 -0.63 -8.82
N PRO A 45 -4.18 -0.67 -9.69
CA PRO A 45 -5.02 0.51 -9.99
C PRO A 45 -5.79 1.04 -8.77
N SER A 46 -5.92 0.23 -7.73
CA SER A 46 -6.61 0.53 -6.47
C SER A 46 -5.75 1.29 -5.45
N THR A 47 -4.50 1.63 -5.77
CA THR A 47 -3.66 2.52 -4.96
C THR A 47 -3.54 3.89 -5.61
N GLY A 48 -3.74 4.97 -4.85
CA GLY A 48 -3.59 6.34 -5.35
C GLY A 48 -2.23 6.97 -5.13
N ALA A 49 -1.38 6.38 -4.28
CA ALA A 49 -0.02 6.82 -4.00
C ALA A 49 0.83 5.64 -3.51
N ILE A 50 2.15 5.81 -3.51
CA ILE A 50 3.11 4.82 -3.02
C ILE A 50 3.94 5.45 -1.91
N THR A 51 3.94 4.85 -0.72
CA THR A 51 4.81 5.27 0.39
C THR A 51 5.97 4.28 0.54
N THR A 52 7.22 4.74 0.52
CA THR A 52 8.37 3.85 0.71
C THR A 52 8.47 3.39 2.17
N ARG A 53 9.15 2.27 2.43
CA ARG A 53 9.59 1.95 3.79
C ARG A 53 10.46 3.09 4.32
N THR A 54 10.29 3.43 5.60
CA THR A 54 11.09 4.48 6.23
C THR A 54 12.58 4.15 6.14
N CYS A 55 13.37 5.04 5.54
CA CYS A 55 14.83 4.89 5.43
C CYS A 55 15.60 5.98 6.18
N LEU A 56 16.84 5.65 6.56
CA LEU A 56 17.84 6.63 6.98
C LEU A 56 18.63 7.11 5.76
N LEU A 57 19.26 8.29 5.86
CA LEU A 57 20.12 8.81 4.80
C LEU A 57 21.25 7.82 4.44
N GLY A 58 21.82 7.16 5.45
CA GLY A 58 22.90 6.17 5.33
C GLY A 58 22.45 4.71 5.30
N GLY A 59 21.15 4.42 5.11
CA GLY A 59 20.62 3.06 5.23
C GLY A 59 20.59 2.54 6.67
N PHE A 60 20.08 1.33 6.86
CA PHE A 60 19.92 0.70 8.18
C PHE A 60 20.45 -0.74 8.17
N SER A 61 21.25 -1.11 9.16
CA SER A 61 21.74 -2.49 9.31
C SER A 61 20.62 -3.42 9.77
N HIS A 62 19.90 -3.97 8.81
CA HIS A 62 18.84 -4.94 9.07
C HIS A 62 19.41 -6.32 9.41
N ASP A 63 19.17 -6.76 10.64
CA ASP A 63 19.42 -8.11 11.13
C ASP A 63 18.11 -8.92 11.22
N PRO A 64 17.92 -9.97 10.38
CA PRO A 64 16.69 -10.77 10.39
C PRO A 64 16.51 -11.62 11.66
N SER A 65 17.56 -11.82 12.46
CA SER A 65 17.47 -12.57 13.72
C SER A 65 16.73 -11.80 14.82
N ILE A 66 16.65 -10.46 14.72
CA ILE A 66 16.02 -9.60 15.74
C ILE A 66 14.99 -8.62 15.16
N HIS A 67 15.03 -8.35 13.86
CA HIS A 67 14.02 -7.54 13.17
C HIS A 67 12.96 -8.44 12.55
N GLN A 68 11.99 -8.83 13.37
CA GLN A 68 11.01 -9.83 13.02
C GLN A 68 9.60 -9.25 12.97
N HIS A 69 8.68 -10.01 12.41
CA HIS A 69 7.25 -9.73 12.46
C HIS A 69 6.48 -11.05 12.49
N CYS A 70 5.26 -11.01 13.00
CA CYS A 70 4.31 -12.12 12.94
C CYS A 70 2.89 -11.59 12.73
N PHE A 71 2.01 -12.47 12.25
CA PHE A 71 0.57 -12.24 12.18
C PHE A 71 -0.13 -13.20 13.12
N VAL A 72 -1.17 -12.73 13.78
CA VAL A 72 -2.03 -13.54 14.64
C VAL A 72 -3.49 -13.22 14.39
N ASP A 73 -4.34 -14.19 14.68
CA ASP A 73 -5.79 -14.00 14.72
C ASP A 73 -6.13 -13.00 15.82
N THR A 74 -6.88 -11.94 15.50
CA THR A 74 -7.24 -10.93 16.52
C THR A 74 -8.14 -11.52 17.60
N GLN A 75 -8.98 -12.50 17.27
CA GLN A 75 -9.88 -13.14 18.22
C GLN A 75 -9.17 -14.24 19.04
N ASP A 76 -8.06 -14.75 18.52
CA ASP A 76 -7.22 -15.75 19.18
C ASP A 76 -5.72 -15.40 19.03
N PRO A 77 -5.19 -14.46 19.85
CA PRO A 77 -3.85 -13.91 19.65
C PRO A 77 -2.67 -14.88 19.79
N GLY A 78 -2.88 -16.12 20.24
CA GLY A 78 -1.81 -17.14 20.19
C GLY A 78 -1.93 -18.09 18.99
N LYS A 79 -2.92 -17.88 18.10
CA LYS A 79 -3.00 -18.54 16.81
C LYS A 79 -2.21 -17.71 15.80
N THR A 80 -0.98 -18.14 15.55
CA THR A 80 -0.16 -17.58 14.48
C THR A 80 -0.81 -17.82 13.12
N LEU A 81 -0.75 -16.81 12.27
CA LEU A 81 -1.25 -16.86 10.90
C LEU A 81 -0.08 -16.73 9.92
N ASN A 82 -0.14 -17.50 8.85
CA ASN A 82 0.75 -17.34 7.71
C ASN A 82 -0.01 -16.65 6.58
N PRO A 83 0.65 -15.77 5.81
CA PRO A 83 0.09 -15.24 4.57
C PRO A 83 -0.39 -16.40 3.66
N PRO A 84 -1.51 -16.25 2.94
CA PRO A 84 -1.99 -17.28 2.03
C PRO A 84 -0.94 -17.60 0.97
N ASN A 85 -0.69 -18.88 0.73
CA ASN A 85 0.18 -19.30 -0.38
C ASN A 85 -0.61 -19.18 -1.69
N PRO A 86 -0.21 -18.35 -2.67
CA PRO A 86 -0.90 -18.23 -3.94
C PRO A 86 -0.90 -19.53 -4.77
N ASP A 87 0.04 -20.44 -4.51
CA ASP A 87 0.19 -21.71 -5.24
C ASP A 87 -0.48 -22.90 -4.53
N SER A 88 -1.14 -22.70 -3.38
CA SER A 88 -1.76 -23.82 -2.67
C SER A 88 -3.09 -24.24 -3.31
N LYS A 89 -3.20 -25.55 -3.61
CA LYS A 89 -4.43 -26.17 -4.15
C LYS A 89 -5.63 -26.08 -3.19
N GLU A 90 -5.44 -25.68 -1.94
CA GLU A 90 -6.51 -25.46 -0.95
C GLU A 90 -7.42 -24.27 -1.33
N GLN A 91 -6.90 -23.25 -2.02
CA GLN A 91 -7.73 -22.14 -2.52
C GLN A 91 -8.73 -22.58 -3.59
N ALA A 92 -8.44 -23.68 -4.32
CA ALA A 92 -9.30 -24.20 -5.37
C ALA A 92 -10.59 -24.88 -4.86
N ASN A 93 -10.65 -25.23 -3.56
CA ASN A 93 -11.78 -25.99 -2.99
C ASN A 93 -12.70 -25.16 -2.07
N GLY A 94 -12.57 -23.82 -2.03
CA GLY A 94 -13.54 -22.92 -1.36
C GLY A 94 -13.65 -23.05 0.17
N HIS A 95 -12.78 -23.81 0.83
CA HIS A 95 -12.81 -24.07 2.29
C HIS A 95 -11.65 -23.40 3.04
N THR A 96 -11.21 -22.22 2.59
CA THR A 96 -10.20 -21.46 3.35
C THR A 96 -10.91 -20.76 4.52
N PRO A 97 -10.45 -20.92 5.78
CA PRO A 97 -10.96 -20.12 6.88
C PRO A 97 -10.77 -18.65 6.54
N VAL A 98 -11.86 -17.89 6.43
CA VAL A 98 -11.81 -16.44 6.23
C VAL A 98 -11.27 -15.87 7.53
N VAL A 99 -10.02 -15.39 7.51
CA VAL A 99 -9.48 -14.63 8.63
C VAL A 99 -10.08 -13.22 8.56
N GLU A 100 -11.14 -12.99 9.32
CA GLU A 100 -11.87 -11.71 9.32
C GLU A 100 -11.04 -10.57 9.93
N ALA A 101 -10.18 -10.86 10.90
CA ALA A 101 -9.40 -9.87 11.64
C ALA A 101 -7.96 -10.33 11.87
N ILE A 102 -7.01 -9.58 11.28
CA ILE A 102 -5.57 -9.87 11.34
C ILE A 102 -4.89 -8.82 12.19
N THR A 103 -4.19 -9.28 13.23
CA THR A 103 -3.28 -8.47 14.05
C THR A 103 -1.83 -8.78 13.64
N SER A 104 -0.95 -7.80 13.71
CA SER A 104 0.50 -8.02 13.56
C SER A 104 1.29 -7.42 14.70
N LEU A 105 2.36 -8.09 15.10
CA LEU A 105 3.40 -7.54 15.97
C LEU A 105 4.71 -7.52 15.20
N ASN A 106 5.50 -6.45 15.37
CA ASN A 106 6.79 -6.34 14.70
C ASN A 106 7.84 -5.66 15.57
N THR A 107 9.09 -6.08 15.40
CA THR A 107 10.31 -5.50 16.00
C THR A 107 11.20 -4.93 14.90
N LEU A 108 10.60 -4.49 13.80
CA LEU A 108 11.33 -4.06 12.62
C LEU A 108 12.07 -2.74 12.90
N GLY A 109 13.28 -2.65 12.35
CA GLY A 109 13.97 -1.39 12.17
C GLY A 109 13.61 -0.72 10.84
N TYR A 110 14.50 0.13 10.36
CA TYR A 110 14.32 0.89 9.13
C TYR A 110 14.75 0.10 7.88
N SER A 111 14.49 0.69 6.71
CA SER A 111 14.90 0.13 5.42
C SER A 111 16.43 -0.02 5.33
N PRO A 112 16.94 -1.16 4.83
CA PRO A 112 18.36 -1.30 4.50
C PRO A 112 18.79 -0.41 3.34
N ASN A 113 17.86 -0.07 2.44
CA ASN A 113 18.10 0.72 1.25
C ASN A 113 18.18 2.22 1.57
N TYR A 114 18.98 2.93 0.76
CA TYR A 114 19.20 4.37 0.86
C TYR A 114 18.07 5.16 0.19
N LEU A 115 17.85 6.42 0.61
CA LEU A 115 16.90 7.32 -0.04
C LEU A 115 17.16 7.47 -1.55
N ALA A 116 18.43 7.58 -1.95
CA ALA A 116 18.82 7.73 -3.36
C ALA A 116 18.39 6.51 -4.21
N GLU A 117 18.38 5.32 -3.63
CA GLU A 117 17.98 4.09 -4.30
C GLU A 117 16.46 4.06 -4.53
N TYR A 118 15.68 4.39 -3.51
CA TYR A 118 14.23 4.58 -3.64
C TYR A 118 13.86 5.61 -4.70
N LEU A 119 14.57 6.74 -4.73
CA LEU A 119 14.38 7.77 -5.74
C LEU A 119 14.65 7.19 -7.15
N ASN A 120 15.77 6.49 -7.36
CA ASN A 120 16.08 5.87 -8.66
C ASN A 120 15.00 4.87 -9.09
N TRP A 121 14.51 4.03 -8.18
CA TRP A 121 13.44 3.08 -8.47
C TRP A 121 12.13 3.77 -8.83
N ALA A 122 11.72 4.80 -8.08
CA ALA A 122 10.50 5.57 -8.37
C ALA A 122 10.55 6.19 -9.77
N ILE A 123 11.71 6.73 -10.17
CA ILE A 123 11.93 7.26 -11.53
C ILE A 123 11.79 6.15 -12.57
N GLY A 124 12.48 5.03 -12.38
CA GLY A 124 12.43 3.91 -13.31
C GLY A 124 11.04 3.30 -13.46
N ILE A 125 10.30 3.14 -12.35
CA ILE A 125 8.92 2.65 -12.32
C ILE A 125 8.01 3.62 -13.07
N PHE A 126 8.05 4.91 -12.74
CA PHE A 126 7.20 5.91 -13.38
C PHE A 126 7.47 6.05 -14.89
N SER A 127 8.73 5.93 -15.30
CA SER A 127 9.14 6.06 -16.71
C SER A 127 8.68 4.89 -17.57
N ARG A 128 8.60 3.69 -16.99
CA ARG A 128 8.20 2.44 -17.67
C ARG A 128 6.73 2.07 -17.44
N GLY A 129 6.10 2.69 -16.47
CA GLY A 129 4.73 2.41 -16.06
C GLY A 129 3.68 2.86 -17.09
N PRO A 130 2.47 2.28 -17.05
CA PRO A 130 1.38 2.65 -17.97
C PRO A 130 1.08 4.15 -17.92
N ALA A 131 0.84 4.78 -19.08
CA ALA A 131 0.55 6.21 -19.15
C ALA A 131 -0.70 6.62 -18.36
N THR A 132 -1.62 5.67 -18.15
CA THR A 132 -2.86 5.82 -17.40
C THR A 132 -2.66 5.84 -15.88
N LEU A 133 -1.53 5.32 -15.39
CA LEU A 133 -1.20 5.31 -13.97
C LEU A 133 -0.21 6.43 -13.69
N ARG A 134 -0.61 7.39 -12.87
CA ARG A 134 0.19 8.58 -12.55
C ARG A 134 0.06 8.91 -11.08
N LYS A 135 0.81 8.15 -10.28
CA LYS A 135 0.74 8.17 -8.82
C LYS A 135 1.93 8.93 -8.23
N PRO A 136 1.74 9.74 -7.18
CA PRO A 136 2.82 10.30 -6.41
C PRO A 136 3.55 9.22 -5.60
N PHE A 137 4.82 9.51 -5.32
CA PHE A 137 5.64 8.77 -4.35
C PHE A 137 5.87 9.63 -3.11
N ILE A 138 5.61 9.04 -1.95
CA ILE A 138 5.88 9.60 -0.63
C ILE A 138 7.11 8.87 -0.07
N PHE A 139 8.23 9.57 0.03
CA PHE A 139 9.45 9.01 0.61
C PHE A 139 9.40 9.18 2.12
N SER A 140 9.19 8.06 2.83
CA SER A 140 9.23 8.04 4.28
C SER A 140 10.69 8.01 4.73
N VAL A 141 11.10 8.97 5.55
CA VAL A 141 12.47 9.08 6.07
C VAL A 141 12.47 9.33 7.56
N THR A 142 13.60 9.05 8.20
CA THR A 142 13.83 9.43 9.59
C THR A 142 15.32 9.72 9.81
N GLY A 143 15.68 10.20 11.00
CA GLY A 143 17.04 10.61 11.35
C GLY A 143 17.04 11.84 12.24
N SER A 144 18.19 12.48 12.37
CA SER A 144 18.32 13.77 13.06
C SER A 144 17.63 14.91 12.26
N PRO A 145 17.35 16.07 12.88
CA PRO A 145 16.85 17.23 12.13
C PRO A 145 17.73 17.63 10.93
N ALA A 146 19.06 17.46 11.04
CA ALA A 146 19.98 17.72 9.92
C ALA A 146 19.80 16.70 8.78
N ASP A 147 19.59 15.43 9.12
CA ASP A 147 19.33 14.37 8.13
C ASP A 147 18.03 14.63 7.36
N ILE A 148 16.98 15.14 8.02
CA ILE A 148 15.72 15.48 7.37
C ILE A 148 15.91 16.57 6.32
N LEU A 149 16.66 17.63 6.63
CA LEU A 149 16.97 18.67 5.67
C LEU A 149 17.82 18.14 4.50
N ALA A 150 18.77 17.26 4.78
CA ALA A 150 19.57 16.59 3.74
C ALA A 150 18.72 15.68 2.84
N CYS A 151 17.76 14.94 3.41
CA CYS A 151 16.80 14.14 2.66
C CYS A 151 15.95 15.02 1.74
N PHE A 152 15.42 16.13 2.25
CA PHE A 152 14.65 17.08 1.43
C PHE A 152 15.49 17.62 0.26
N ARG A 153 16.72 18.08 0.52
CA ARG A 153 17.63 18.56 -0.52
C ARG A 153 17.91 17.48 -1.57
N THR A 154 18.07 16.22 -1.15
CA THR A 154 18.28 15.09 -2.05
C THR A 154 17.08 14.86 -2.96
N ILE A 155 15.86 14.92 -2.42
CA ILE A 155 14.62 14.81 -3.21
C ILE A 155 14.52 15.98 -4.19
N ALA A 156 14.68 17.22 -3.71
CA ALA A 156 14.56 18.41 -4.53
C ALA A 156 15.61 18.46 -5.66
N GLU A 157 16.86 18.09 -5.37
CA GLU A 157 17.93 18.01 -6.37
C GLU A 157 17.65 16.91 -7.40
N ARG A 158 17.17 15.74 -6.95
CA ARG A 158 16.77 14.68 -7.88
C ARG A 158 15.63 15.12 -8.79
N ARG A 159 14.70 15.90 -8.25
CA ARG A 159 13.60 16.49 -9.02
C ARG A 159 14.14 17.43 -10.11
N ARG A 160 15.04 18.34 -9.73
CA ARG A 160 15.71 19.30 -10.62
C ARG A 160 16.49 18.63 -11.76
N GLN A 161 17.13 17.49 -11.50
CA GLN A 161 17.91 16.76 -12.50
C GLN A 161 17.06 16.02 -13.54
N ASN A 162 15.75 15.85 -13.33
CA ASN A 162 14.87 15.07 -14.22
C ASN A 162 13.58 15.85 -14.57
N PRO A 163 13.68 17.01 -15.24
CA PRO A 163 12.56 17.96 -15.39
C PRO A 163 11.42 17.50 -16.33
N ASN A 164 11.52 16.34 -16.99
CA ASN A 164 10.55 15.87 -17.98
C ASN A 164 9.94 14.50 -17.68
N VAL A 165 10.46 13.75 -16.69
CA VAL A 165 10.03 12.36 -16.40
C VAL A 165 10.11 12.07 -14.91
N LEU A 166 9.20 12.66 -14.11
CA LEU A 166 9.10 12.33 -12.69
C LEU A 166 7.65 12.24 -12.23
N PRO A 167 7.33 11.29 -11.33
CA PRO A 167 6.12 11.40 -10.55
C PRO A 167 6.24 12.58 -9.56
N PRO A 168 5.12 13.07 -9.02
CA PRO A 168 5.18 13.95 -7.86
C PRO A 168 5.91 13.24 -6.71
N PHE A 169 6.93 13.90 -6.17
CA PHE A 169 7.73 13.41 -5.05
C PHE A 169 7.41 14.22 -3.79
N HIS A 170 7.10 13.51 -2.71
CA HIS A 170 6.73 14.09 -1.43
C HIS A 170 7.55 13.44 -0.31
N LEU A 171 7.63 14.12 0.82
CA LEU A 171 8.42 13.72 1.97
C LEU A 171 7.50 13.40 3.14
N GLU A 172 7.67 12.24 3.76
CA GLU A 172 7.08 11.91 5.05
C GLU A 172 8.19 11.78 6.10
N ILE A 173 8.15 12.60 7.14
CA ILE A 173 9.08 12.55 8.27
C ILE A 173 8.48 11.62 9.32
N ASN A 174 9.08 10.44 9.49
CA ASN A 174 8.63 9.47 10.48
C ASN A 174 9.23 9.79 11.86
N LEU A 175 8.38 10.23 12.78
CA LEU A 175 8.73 10.65 14.14
C LEU A 175 8.18 9.72 15.23
N SER A 176 7.68 8.54 14.85
CA SER A 176 7.04 7.61 15.79
C SER A 176 7.98 6.59 16.40
N CYS A 177 9.11 6.31 15.75
CA CYS A 177 10.08 5.34 16.22
C CYS A 177 11.18 6.07 17.02
N PRO A 178 11.69 5.48 18.12
CA PRO A 178 12.77 6.09 18.87
C PRO A 178 14.03 6.07 18.01
N ASN A 179 14.38 7.23 17.44
CA ASN A 179 15.65 7.42 16.71
C ASN A 179 16.87 7.42 17.64
N ILE A 180 16.65 7.39 18.95
CA ILE A 180 17.66 7.56 19.98
C ILE A 180 17.34 6.57 21.10
N THR A 181 18.29 5.69 21.41
CA THR A 181 18.25 4.83 22.61
C THR A 181 17.96 5.70 23.83
N ASP A 182 17.01 5.30 24.67
CA ASP A 182 16.61 5.97 25.91
C ASP A 182 15.92 7.35 25.78
N ARG A 183 15.43 7.72 24.58
CA ARG A 183 14.52 8.87 24.43
C ARG A 183 13.16 8.47 23.86
N PRO A 184 12.06 9.07 24.35
CA PRO A 184 10.76 8.90 23.71
C PRO A 184 10.81 9.41 22.26
N PRO A 185 9.98 8.84 21.36
CA PRO A 185 9.80 9.36 20.01
C PRO A 185 9.65 10.90 19.99
N PRO A 186 10.29 11.62 19.04
CA PRO A 186 10.23 13.09 18.99
C PRO A 186 8.80 13.64 18.96
N ALA A 187 7.86 12.89 18.37
CA ALA A 187 6.46 13.26 18.29
C ALA A 187 5.72 13.31 19.65
N TYR A 188 6.33 12.86 20.76
CA TYR A 188 5.71 12.95 22.10
C TYR A 188 6.09 14.20 22.89
N SER A 189 7.02 15.03 22.38
CA SER A 189 7.45 16.25 23.05
C SER A 189 7.45 17.42 22.08
N ARG A 190 6.81 18.53 22.45
CA ARG A 190 6.80 19.76 21.64
C ARG A 190 8.19 20.30 21.37
N SER A 191 9.11 20.25 22.33
CA SER A 191 10.48 20.76 22.13
C SER A 191 11.24 19.96 21.08
N SER A 192 11.16 18.64 21.15
CA SER A 192 11.78 17.76 20.15
C SER A 192 11.12 17.91 18.79
N LEU A 193 9.77 17.99 18.74
CA LEU A 193 9.02 18.19 17.50
C LEU A 193 9.34 19.53 16.82
N ALA A 194 9.52 20.60 17.60
CA ALA A 194 9.85 21.93 17.08
C ALA A 194 11.12 21.93 16.23
N GLU A 195 12.16 21.17 16.63
CA GLU A 195 13.39 21.06 15.83
C GLU A 195 13.15 20.48 14.43
N TYR A 196 12.22 19.52 14.29
CA TYR A 196 11.86 18.95 12.99
C TYR A 196 10.97 19.89 12.18
N LEU A 197 10.06 20.61 12.83
CA LEU A 197 9.20 21.61 12.19
C LEU A 197 10.02 22.80 11.66
N ASP A 198 11.05 23.24 12.39
CA ASP A 198 11.99 24.26 11.93
C ASP A 198 12.74 23.83 10.67
N ARG A 199 13.15 22.55 10.60
CA ARG A 199 13.79 21.99 9.40
C ARG A 199 12.82 21.85 8.23
N ALA A 200 11.56 21.49 8.49
CA ALA A 200 10.51 21.49 7.47
C ALA A 200 10.26 22.91 6.94
N ALA A 201 10.23 23.93 7.82
CA ALA A 201 10.12 25.32 7.42
C ALA A 201 11.33 25.79 6.60
N GLU A 202 12.54 25.42 7.00
CA GLU A 202 13.76 25.68 6.26
C GLU A 202 13.74 25.03 4.86
N ALA A 203 13.32 23.78 4.77
CA ALA A 203 13.13 23.07 3.50
C ALA A 203 12.17 23.82 2.57
N LYS A 204 11.00 24.26 3.06
CA LYS A 204 10.04 25.04 2.28
C LYS A 204 10.59 26.38 1.80
N ARG A 205 11.48 27.04 2.56
CA ARG A 205 12.15 28.27 2.11
C ARG A 205 13.17 28.02 0.99
N LEU A 206 13.81 26.85 0.99
CA LEU A 206 14.78 26.47 -0.05
C LEU A 206 14.09 26.02 -1.35
N GLU A 207 12.87 25.49 -1.25
CA GLU A 207 12.14 24.90 -2.39
C GLU A 207 12.07 25.81 -3.63
N PRO A 208 11.65 27.11 -3.55
CA PRO A 208 11.54 27.96 -4.74
C PRO A 208 12.87 28.15 -5.47
N GLN A 209 13.98 28.20 -4.72
CA GLN A 209 15.33 28.34 -5.28
C GLN A 209 15.76 27.08 -6.05
N LEU A 210 15.17 25.93 -5.72
CA LEU A 210 15.44 24.64 -6.37
C LEU A 210 14.48 24.36 -7.53
N HIS A 211 13.45 25.22 -7.74
CA HIS A 211 12.30 24.98 -8.60
C HIS A 211 12.28 25.76 -9.93
N GLU A 212 13.22 26.68 -10.16
CA GLU A 212 13.15 27.70 -11.24
C GLU A 212 12.99 27.14 -12.68
N HIS A 213 13.14 25.82 -12.90
CA HIS A 213 13.18 25.22 -14.25
C HIS A 213 12.40 23.90 -14.44
N SER A 214 11.60 23.45 -13.48
CA SER A 214 11.08 22.06 -13.52
C SER A 214 9.56 21.96 -13.73
N ARG A 215 9.14 21.19 -14.74
CA ARG A 215 7.73 20.82 -14.97
C ARG A 215 7.50 19.41 -14.40
N TYR A 216 6.50 19.24 -13.54
CA TYR A 216 6.23 17.94 -12.92
C TYR A 216 4.82 17.47 -13.27
N TRP A 217 4.56 16.17 -13.14
CA TRP A 217 3.19 15.69 -13.25
C TRP A 217 2.32 16.40 -12.20
N GLY A 218 1.26 17.06 -12.65
CA GLY A 218 0.28 17.83 -11.87
C GLY A 218 -1.06 17.79 -12.61
N ARG A 219 -2.14 18.35 -12.02
CA ARG A 219 -3.47 18.39 -12.67
C ARG A 219 -3.36 18.93 -14.10
N GLU A 220 -4.15 18.39 -15.03
CA GLU A 220 -4.35 19.03 -16.33
C GLU A 220 -4.86 20.46 -16.09
N ALA A 221 -4.09 21.45 -16.54
CA ALA A 221 -4.48 22.85 -16.43
C ALA A 221 -5.82 23.15 -17.14
N LYS A 222 -6.18 22.35 -18.16
CA LYS A 222 -7.50 22.30 -18.81
C LYS A 222 -7.72 20.90 -19.40
N VAL A 223 -8.96 20.38 -19.33
CA VAL A 223 -9.38 19.13 -19.98
C VAL A 223 -8.93 19.13 -21.44
N GLY A 224 -8.05 18.19 -21.81
CA GLY A 224 -7.53 18.05 -23.17
C GLY A 224 -6.28 18.87 -23.50
N SER A 225 -5.66 19.53 -22.50
CA SER A 225 -4.33 20.14 -22.64
C SER A 225 -3.37 19.48 -21.65
N ARG A 226 -2.37 18.75 -22.17
CA ARG A 226 -1.25 18.17 -21.39
C ARG A 226 -0.28 19.25 -20.92
N GLN A 227 -0.76 20.22 -20.14
CA GLN A 227 0.11 21.21 -19.49
C GLN A 227 0.38 20.79 -18.05
N TYR A 228 1.65 20.47 -17.81
CA TYR A 228 2.24 20.06 -16.54
C TYR A 228 2.68 21.29 -15.74
N GLU A 229 2.09 21.54 -14.57
CA GLU A 229 2.53 22.60 -13.67
C GLU A 229 3.51 22.07 -12.61
N ALA A 230 4.38 22.96 -12.12
CA ALA A 230 5.33 22.60 -11.08
C ALA A 230 4.60 22.32 -9.76
N SER A 231 4.47 21.04 -9.37
CA SER A 231 3.92 20.67 -8.05
C SER A 231 4.95 20.93 -6.95
N PRO A 232 4.58 21.49 -5.78
CA PRO A 232 5.47 21.55 -4.63
C PRO A 232 5.74 20.13 -4.06
N ILE A 233 6.84 19.99 -3.29
CA ILE A 233 7.15 18.85 -2.44
C ILE A 233 6.35 19.01 -1.16
N TYR A 234 5.21 18.32 -1.05
CA TYR A 234 4.50 18.23 0.21
C TYR A 234 5.34 17.52 1.28
N ILE A 235 5.34 18.06 2.50
CA ILE A 235 6.02 17.49 3.65
C ILE A 235 4.96 17.05 4.64
N GLY A 236 5.03 15.81 5.12
CA GLY A 236 4.13 15.30 6.14
C GLY A 236 4.86 14.69 7.33
N LEU A 237 4.10 14.42 8.38
CA LEU A 237 4.58 13.77 9.59
C LEU A 237 3.91 12.41 9.76
N LYS A 238 4.69 11.36 10.04
CA LYS A 238 4.14 10.09 10.50
C LYS A 238 4.28 9.97 12.01
N LEU A 239 3.13 9.86 12.67
CA LEU A 239 3.02 10.00 14.12
C LEU A 239 2.74 8.65 14.80
N PRO A 240 3.21 8.46 16.04
CA PRO A 240 2.81 7.31 16.84
C PRO A 240 1.34 7.43 17.26
N PRO A 241 0.71 6.36 17.77
CA PRO A 241 -0.57 6.48 18.45
C PRO A 241 -0.42 7.33 19.70
N TYR A 242 -1.27 8.34 19.84
CA TYR A 242 -1.46 9.06 21.08
C TYR A 242 -2.54 8.39 21.92
N THR A 243 -2.29 8.33 23.23
CA THR A 243 -3.11 7.60 24.21
C THR A 243 -3.63 8.50 25.33
N TYR A 244 -3.18 9.76 25.42
CA TYR A 244 -3.68 10.75 26.36
C TYR A 244 -3.67 12.17 25.78
N ALA A 245 -4.56 13.03 26.28
CA ALA A 245 -4.88 14.33 25.69
C ALA A 245 -3.68 15.26 25.49
N THR A 246 -2.73 15.29 26.43
CA THR A 246 -1.56 16.18 26.36
C THR A 246 -0.71 15.92 25.12
N GLN A 247 -0.61 14.68 24.63
CA GLN A 247 0.14 14.39 23.40
C GLN A 247 -0.45 15.10 22.18
N PHE A 248 -1.79 15.11 22.08
CA PHE A 248 -2.48 15.81 21.01
C PHE A 248 -2.29 17.33 21.14
N SER A 249 -2.48 17.90 22.34
CA SER A 249 -2.34 19.35 22.53
C SER A 249 -0.92 19.86 22.26
N GLU A 250 0.11 19.08 22.64
CA GLU A 250 1.51 19.44 22.37
C GLU A 250 1.84 19.41 20.88
N LEU A 251 1.34 18.42 20.12
CA LEU A 251 1.44 18.37 18.66
C LEU A 251 0.80 19.61 18.02
N ILE A 252 -0.45 19.89 18.38
CA ILE A 252 -1.22 21.00 17.80
C ILE A 252 -0.54 22.33 18.12
N ALA A 253 -0.07 22.53 19.36
CA ALA A 253 0.69 23.71 19.73
C ALA A 253 1.97 23.87 18.89
N ALA A 254 2.74 22.80 18.69
CA ALA A 254 3.94 22.82 17.85
C ALA A 254 3.62 23.16 16.38
N LEU A 255 2.57 22.57 15.81
CA LEU A 255 2.13 22.86 14.44
C LEU A 255 1.72 24.32 14.29
N ARG A 256 0.98 24.88 15.26
CA ARG A 256 0.61 26.30 15.27
C ARG A 256 1.81 27.22 15.35
N ASP A 257 2.81 26.89 16.17
CA ASP A 257 4.06 27.66 16.23
C ASP A 257 4.76 27.65 14.85
N SER A 258 4.83 26.47 14.21
CA SER A 258 5.45 26.34 12.89
C SER A 258 4.74 27.11 11.79
N ALA A 259 3.42 27.24 11.87
CA ALA A 259 2.62 28.04 10.93
C ALA A 259 2.88 29.54 11.05
N ARG A 260 3.49 30.01 12.14
CA ARG A 260 3.88 31.42 12.33
C ARG A 260 5.31 31.72 11.89
N ILE A 261 6.10 30.71 11.49
CA ILE A 261 7.49 30.89 11.07
C ILE A 261 7.55 31.73 9.78
N LYS A 262 8.17 32.90 9.84
CA LYS A 262 8.35 33.80 8.69
C LYS A 262 9.54 33.37 7.81
N PRO A 263 9.48 33.62 6.48
CA PRO A 263 8.43 34.31 5.73
C PRO A 263 7.32 33.38 5.19
N LEU A 264 7.15 32.16 5.75
CA LEU A 264 6.09 31.27 5.28
C LEU A 264 4.72 31.87 5.59
N GLU A 265 3.79 31.71 4.65
CA GLU A 265 2.40 32.15 4.80
C GLU A 265 1.51 31.07 5.44
N LYS A 266 1.94 29.80 5.37
CA LYS A 266 1.21 28.63 5.86
C LYS A 266 2.13 27.70 6.65
N CYS A 267 1.52 26.76 7.37
CA CYS A 267 2.23 25.66 8.02
C CYS A 267 3.13 24.92 7.00
N PRO A 268 4.39 24.61 7.36
CA PRO A 268 5.28 23.85 6.48
C PRO A 268 4.85 22.39 6.29
N ILE A 269 3.97 21.88 7.16
CA ILE A 269 3.42 20.54 7.11
C ILE A 269 2.11 20.54 6.32
N ASN A 270 1.98 19.60 5.40
CA ASN A 270 0.86 19.48 4.47
C ASN A 270 -0.04 18.28 4.77
N PHE A 271 0.52 17.22 5.35
CA PHE A 271 -0.25 16.04 5.74
C PHE A 271 0.29 15.38 6.99
N ILE A 272 -0.56 14.61 7.66
CA ILE A 272 -0.20 13.80 8.81
C ILE A 272 -0.64 12.36 8.55
N THR A 273 0.26 11.42 8.70
CA THR A 273 -0.04 9.99 8.68
C THR A 273 -0.20 9.50 10.12
N THR A 274 -1.42 9.10 10.50
CA THR A 274 -1.72 8.64 11.87
C THR A 274 -2.58 7.37 11.86
N THR A 275 -2.17 6.27 12.48
CA THR A 275 -1.02 6.11 13.40
C THR A 275 0.04 5.15 12.85
N ASN A 276 1.29 5.25 13.35
CA ASN A 276 2.23 4.14 13.32
C ASN A 276 1.78 3.03 14.31
N THR A 277 2.56 1.95 14.42
CA THR A 277 2.28 0.84 15.34
C THR A 277 2.32 1.29 16.79
N LEU A 278 1.50 0.66 17.64
CA LEU A 278 1.53 0.89 19.10
C LEU A 278 2.68 0.11 19.73
N GLY A 279 3.69 0.84 20.21
CA GLY A 279 4.82 0.24 20.92
C GLY A 279 4.43 -0.42 22.24
N SER A 280 5.42 -1.03 22.92
CA SER A 280 5.25 -1.68 24.23
C SER A 280 4.25 -2.84 24.22
N SER A 281 4.08 -3.51 23.07
CA SER A 281 3.20 -4.66 22.94
C SER A 281 4.00 -5.96 22.90
N LEU A 282 3.43 -7.03 23.46
CA LEU A 282 4.05 -8.36 23.52
C LEU A 282 3.03 -9.42 23.12
N LEU A 283 3.44 -10.32 22.24
CA LEU A 283 2.74 -11.57 21.97
C LEU A 283 3.61 -12.72 22.48
N LEU A 284 2.97 -13.72 23.06
CA LEU A 284 3.65 -14.90 23.59
C LEU A 284 3.61 -16.04 22.57
N ALA A 285 4.68 -16.81 22.50
CA ALA A 285 4.73 -18.00 21.69
C ALA A 285 3.74 -19.04 22.24
N THR A 286 3.16 -19.79 21.31
CA THR A 286 2.26 -20.89 21.61
C THR A 286 2.84 -22.15 20.99
N THR A 287 2.93 -23.23 21.77
CA THR A 287 3.32 -24.54 21.27
C THR A 287 2.09 -25.45 21.16
N ILE A 288 2.03 -26.24 20.09
CA ILE A 288 1.02 -27.27 19.91
C ILE A 288 1.71 -28.61 20.16
N THR A 289 1.25 -29.34 21.16
CA THR A 289 1.68 -30.70 21.49
C THR A 289 0.54 -31.67 21.25
N ASN A 290 0.80 -32.98 21.39
CA ASN A 290 -0.25 -34.00 21.35
C ASN A 290 -1.30 -33.85 22.48
N GLU A 291 -0.97 -33.10 23.54
CA GLU A 291 -1.84 -32.84 24.70
C GLU A 291 -2.67 -31.56 24.54
N GLY A 292 -2.44 -30.81 23.46
CA GLY A 292 -3.17 -29.60 23.12
C GLY A 292 -2.27 -28.39 22.97
N ARG A 293 -2.88 -27.21 23.10
CA ARG A 293 -2.21 -25.92 22.93
C ARG A 293 -1.70 -25.41 24.27
N HIS A 294 -0.40 -25.16 24.36
CA HIS A 294 0.25 -24.65 25.57
C HIS A 294 0.84 -23.27 25.29
N ASN A 295 0.47 -22.31 26.15
CA ASN A 295 1.10 -20.99 26.13
C ASN A 295 2.47 -21.09 26.80
N THR A 296 3.49 -20.48 26.19
CA THR A 296 4.79 -20.32 26.83
C THR A 296 4.93 -18.92 27.41
N HIS A 297 5.98 -18.69 28.22
CA HIS A 297 6.38 -17.35 28.64
C HIS A 297 7.36 -16.68 27.66
N ASP A 298 7.67 -17.37 26.55
CA ASP A 298 8.60 -16.88 25.55
C ASP A 298 7.90 -15.90 24.61
N PRO A 299 8.60 -14.89 24.10
CA PRO A 299 8.04 -13.99 23.11
C PRO A 299 7.80 -14.71 21.77
N ALA A 300 6.74 -14.31 21.06
CA ALA A 300 6.41 -14.82 19.73
C ALA A 300 7.44 -14.40 18.66
N ILE A 301 8.18 -13.32 18.89
CA ILE A 301 9.23 -12.81 18.00
C ILE A 301 10.45 -12.35 18.81
N ALA A 302 11.63 -12.41 18.19
CA ALA A 302 12.84 -11.85 18.74
C ALA A 302 12.88 -10.31 18.64
N SER A 303 13.73 -9.69 19.45
CA SER A 303 13.99 -8.25 19.42
C SER A 303 15.43 -7.95 19.84
N ALA A 304 15.93 -6.76 19.50
CA ALA A 304 17.24 -6.29 19.97
C ALA A 304 17.38 -6.29 21.50
N SER A 305 16.26 -6.11 22.22
CA SER A 305 16.22 -6.15 23.69
C SER A 305 16.13 -7.56 24.27
N GLY A 306 15.97 -8.60 23.44
CA GLY A 306 15.73 -9.99 23.85
C GLY A 306 14.34 -10.24 24.45
N LYS A 307 13.47 -9.22 24.54
CA LYS A 307 12.16 -9.31 25.20
C LYS A 307 10.99 -9.57 24.25
N GLY A 308 11.21 -9.45 22.93
CA GLY A 308 10.16 -9.57 21.91
C GLY A 308 9.08 -8.49 21.96
N VAL A 309 9.26 -7.46 22.78
CA VAL A 309 8.38 -6.30 22.84
C VAL A 309 8.52 -5.49 21.55
N GLY A 310 7.40 -5.23 20.90
CA GLY A 310 7.34 -4.60 19.58
C GLY A 310 6.13 -3.70 19.36
N GLY A 311 5.93 -3.31 18.11
CA GLY A 311 4.83 -2.51 17.64
C GLY A 311 3.63 -3.35 17.20
N LEU A 312 2.49 -3.17 17.87
CA LEU A 312 1.20 -3.76 17.53
C LEU A 312 0.51 -2.97 16.42
N ALA A 313 -0.05 -3.68 15.44
CA ALA A 313 -0.84 -3.15 14.35
C ALA A 313 -1.91 -4.15 13.91
N GLY A 314 -2.60 -3.85 12.82
CA GLY A 314 -3.74 -4.65 12.35
C GLY A 314 -5.01 -4.34 13.13
N ALA A 315 -5.97 -5.27 13.11
CA ALA A 315 -7.32 -5.04 13.62
C ALA A 315 -7.34 -4.69 15.12
N ALA A 316 -6.43 -5.23 15.94
CA ALA A 316 -6.32 -4.85 17.35
C ALA A 316 -5.99 -3.36 17.58
N LEU A 317 -5.34 -2.69 16.63
CA LEU A 317 -5.02 -1.26 16.71
C LEU A 317 -6.18 -0.37 16.24
N HIS A 318 -7.15 -0.91 15.49
CA HIS A 318 -8.12 -0.12 14.73
C HIS A 318 -8.92 0.88 15.59
N PRO A 319 -9.48 0.52 16.76
CA PRO A 319 -10.24 1.48 17.58
C PRO A 319 -9.38 2.66 18.06
N LEU A 320 -8.12 2.41 18.43
CA LEU A 320 -7.19 3.45 18.85
C LEU A 320 -6.83 4.38 17.66
N ALA A 321 -6.64 3.81 16.48
CA ALA A 321 -6.37 4.56 15.26
C ALA A 321 -7.55 5.47 14.88
N LEU A 322 -8.79 4.97 14.95
CA LEU A 322 -9.99 5.77 14.70
C LEU A 322 -10.08 6.95 15.68
N GLY A 323 -9.84 6.72 16.97
CA GLY A 323 -9.84 7.79 17.97
C GLY A 323 -8.75 8.83 17.73
N ASN A 324 -7.57 8.40 17.27
CA ASN A 324 -6.47 9.30 16.91
C ASN A 324 -6.83 10.18 15.71
N VAL A 325 -7.39 9.60 14.65
CA VAL A 325 -7.82 10.35 13.45
C VAL A 325 -8.94 11.34 13.81
N ALA A 326 -9.97 10.90 14.53
CA ALA A 326 -11.08 11.75 14.96
C ALA A 326 -10.59 12.97 15.77
N THR A 327 -9.86 12.70 16.85
CA THR A 327 -9.35 13.75 17.75
C THR A 327 -8.44 14.72 17.00
N MET A 328 -7.56 14.21 16.14
CA MET A 328 -6.65 15.05 15.38
C MET A 328 -7.38 15.91 14.34
N ARG A 329 -8.37 15.36 13.63
CA ARG A 329 -9.19 16.12 12.69
C ARG A 329 -9.93 17.25 13.41
N ASP A 330 -10.57 16.95 14.53
CA ASP A 330 -11.30 17.96 15.32
C ASP A 330 -10.36 19.10 15.75
N MET A 331 -9.22 18.77 16.34
CA MET A 331 -8.26 19.78 16.82
C MET A 331 -7.56 20.56 15.71
N LEU A 332 -7.32 19.98 14.53
CA LEU A 332 -6.82 20.72 13.36
C LEU A 332 -7.87 21.72 12.86
N ASN A 333 -9.14 21.33 12.85
CA ASN A 333 -10.25 22.17 12.39
C ASN A 333 -10.56 23.34 13.33
N GLU A 334 -10.14 23.28 14.60
CA GLU A 334 -10.22 24.40 15.55
C GLU A 334 -9.28 25.57 15.20
N HIS A 335 -8.37 25.39 14.24
CA HIS A 335 -7.34 26.37 13.90
C HIS A 335 -7.29 26.64 12.39
N ASP A 336 -7.62 27.86 11.98
CA ASP A 336 -7.63 28.27 10.57
C ASP A 336 -6.29 28.04 9.86
N GLU A 337 -5.17 28.19 10.58
CA GLU A 337 -3.84 27.96 10.05
C GLU A 337 -3.48 26.49 9.82
N LEU A 338 -4.28 25.54 10.36
CA LEU A 338 -4.02 24.10 10.31
C LEU A 338 -5.09 23.28 9.56
N LYS A 339 -6.28 23.84 9.28
CA LYS A 339 -7.40 23.13 8.64
C LYS A 339 -7.07 22.48 7.30
N ASP A 340 -6.11 23.04 6.57
CA ASP A 340 -5.64 22.54 5.26
C ASP A 340 -4.70 21.31 5.40
N ILE A 341 -4.30 20.92 6.61
CA ILE A 341 -3.48 19.72 6.83
C ILE A 341 -4.34 18.47 6.58
N GLN A 342 -3.94 17.66 5.60
CA GLN A 342 -4.60 16.40 5.28
C GLN A 342 -4.23 15.30 6.27
N ILE A 343 -5.13 14.36 6.52
CA ILE A 343 -4.87 13.18 7.35
C ILE A 343 -4.86 11.92 6.48
N ILE A 344 -3.74 11.20 6.49
CA ILE A 344 -3.67 9.82 6.03
C ILE A 344 -3.93 8.91 7.25
N GLY A 345 -5.14 8.38 7.34
CA GLY A 345 -5.55 7.49 8.43
C GLY A 345 -4.99 6.09 8.25
N VAL A 346 -4.36 5.52 9.27
CA VAL A 346 -3.69 4.22 9.23
C VAL A 346 -3.95 3.45 10.52
N GLY A 347 -4.33 2.18 10.39
CA GLY A 347 -4.44 1.25 11.51
C GLY A 347 -5.62 0.30 11.34
N GLY A 348 -5.33 -0.98 11.12
CA GLY A 348 -6.32 -2.06 11.13
C GLY A 348 -7.40 -2.01 10.04
N VAL A 349 -7.14 -1.36 8.91
CA VAL A 349 -8.02 -1.42 7.73
C VAL A 349 -7.63 -2.63 6.86
N ASN A 350 -8.56 -3.56 6.68
CA ASN A 350 -8.42 -4.77 5.86
C ASN A 350 -9.63 -5.02 4.92
N ASP A 351 -10.69 -4.22 5.04
CA ASP A 351 -11.95 -4.37 4.33
C ASP A 351 -12.58 -3.01 3.97
N ARG A 352 -13.69 -3.06 3.24
CA ARG A 352 -14.46 -1.86 2.84
C ARG A 352 -15.01 -1.10 4.05
N ALA A 353 -15.53 -1.82 5.05
CA ALA A 353 -16.13 -1.21 6.23
C ALA A 353 -15.08 -0.48 7.09
N GLY A 354 -13.89 -1.03 7.26
CA GLY A 354 -12.77 -0.40 7.95
C GLY A 354 -12.25 0.84 7.22
N TYR A 355 -12.20 0.80 5.89
CA TYR A 355 -11.92 1.97 5.07
C TYR A 355 -12.97 3.06 5.30
N GLU A 356 -14.26 2.73 5.24
CA GLU A 356 -15.35 3.68 5.47
C GLU A 356 -15.32 4.29 6.87
N ARG A 357 -15.11 3.47 7.92
CA ARG A 357 -14.93 3.97 9.29
C ARG A 357 -13.77 4.97 9.37
N MET A 358 -12.62 4.64 8.78
CA MET A 358 -11.44 5.51 8.80
C MET A 358 -11.71 6.84 8.06
N ARG A 359 -12.39 6.80 6.91
CA ARG A 359 -12.83 7.99 6.19
C ARG A 359 -13.83 8.82 7.00
N SER A 360 -14.81 8.19 7.64
CA SER A 360 -15.88 8.88 8.35
C SER A 360 -15.38 9.64 9.57
N VAL A 361 -14.29 9.19 10.20
CA VAL A 361 -13.69 9.88 11.35
C VAL A 361 -12.74 11.03 10.96
N GLY A 362 -12.56 11.31 9.67
CA GLY A 362 -11.83 12.50 9.23
C GLY A 362 -10.53 12.26 8.45
N ALA A 363 -10.25 11.02 8.04
CA ALA A 363 -9.14 10.75 7.13
C ALA A 363 -9.44 11.24 5.70
N ASP A 364 -8.47 11.90 5.08
CA ASP A 364 -8.49 12.35 3.67
C ASP A 364 -8.00 11.29 2.70
N ALA A 365 -7.20 10.33 3.19
CA ALA A 365 -6.83 9.09 2.51
C ALA A 365 -6.55 7.99 3.56
N VAL A 366 -6.54 6.73 3.16
CA VAL A 366 -6.36 5.59 4.07
C VAL A 366 -5.12 4.78 3.72
N GLY A 367 -4.18 4.65 4.65
CA GLY A 367 -2.98 3.84 4.48
C GLY A 367 -3.17 2.40 5.00
N VAL A 368 -2.71 1.43 4.23
CA VAL A 368 -2.79 -0.02 4.54
C VAL A 368 -1.40 -0.61 4.70
N ALA A 369 -1.22 -1.46 5.72
CA ALA A 369 0.05 -2.12 6.01
C ALA A 369 -0.17 -3.60 6.33
N THR A 370 -0.66 -3.94 7.53
CA THR A 370 -0.84 -5.34 7.98
C THR A 370 -1.62 -6.19 6.97
N ALA A 371 -2.71 -5.67 6.41
CA ALA A 371 -3.50 -6.38 5.42
C ALA A 371 -2.78 -6.54 4.06
N LEU A 372 -1.98 -5.55 3.65
CA LEU A 372 -1.08 -5.68 2.48
C LEU A 372 -0.05 -6.78 2.72
N GLY A 373 0.51 -6.85 3.94
CA GLY A 373 1.47 -7.88 4.29
C GLY A 373 0.92 -9.29 4.34
N PHE A 374 -0.35 -9.41 4.72
CA PHE A 374 -1.01 -10.70 4.85
C PHE A 374 -1.64 -11.15 3.52
N GLU A 375 -2.35 -10.28 2.81
CA GLU A 375 -3.14 -10.61 1.62
C GLU A 375 -2.46 -10.22 0.29
N GLY A 376 -1.36 -9.47 0.33
CA GLY A 376 -0.70 -8.93 -0.85
C GLY A 376 -1.43 -7.73 -1.47
N VAL A 377 -0.98 -7.28 -2.66
CA VAL A 377 -1.50 -6.06 -3.31
C VAL A 377 -2.96 -6.15 -3.74
N GLY A 378 -3.55 -7.36 -3.82
CA GLY A 378 -4.97 -7.56 -4.12
C GLY A 378 -5.90 -6.98 -3.04
N VAL A 379 -5.41 -6.78 -1.82
CA VAL A 379 -6.19 -6.20 -0.71
C VAL A 379 -6.76 -4.83 -1.04
N PHE A 380 -6.07 -4.03 -1.85
CA PHE A 380 -6.52 -2.69 -2.21
C PHE A 380 -7.79 -2.72 -3.07
N GLU A 381 -7.87 -3.67 -4.01
CA GLU A 381 -9.07 -3.88 -4.81
C GLU A 381 -10.22 -4.40 -3.96
N LYS A 382 -9.96 -5.38 -3.08
CA LYS A 382 -10.93 -5.88 -2.09
C LYS A 382 -11.52 -4.74 -1.24
N ILE A 383 -10.67 -3.86 -0.71
CA ILE A 383 -11.10 -2.73 0.13
C ILE A 383 -11.99 -1.76 -0.68
N LEU A 384 -11.60 -1.40 -1.91
CA LEU A 384 -12.38 -0.44 -2.69
C LEU A 384 -13.70 -1.03 -3.21
N LYS A 385 -13.70 -2.27 -3.69
CA LYS A 385 -14.88 -2.91 -4.28
C LYS A 385 -15.83 -3.50 -3.24
N GLY A 386 -15.34 -3.87 -2.06
CA GLY A 386 -16.10 -4.67 -1.10
C GLY A 386 -16.30 -6.11 -1.56
N GLU A 387 -16.88 -6.95 -0.70
CA GLU A 387 -17.05 -8.40 -0.93
C GLU A 387 -18.00 -8.72 -2.10
N GLU A 388 -18.92 -7.82 -2.45
CA GLU A 388 -19.85 -8.02 -3.57
C GLU A 388 -19.19 -7.90 -4.96
N GLY A 389 -18.00 -7.29 -5.06
CA GLY A 389 -17.26 -7.10 -6.31
C GLY A 389 -16.41 -8.29 -6.74
N VAL A 390 -16.29 -9.33 -5.91
CA VAL A 390 -15.50 -10.54 -6.15
C VAL A 390 -16.44 -11.74 -6.36
N LYS A 391 -17.47 -11.60 -7.20
CA LYS A 391 -18.18 -12.78 -7.72
C LYS A 391 -17.50 -13.23 -8.99
N VAL A 392 -16.70 -14.29 -8.89
CA VAL A 392 -16.32 -15.10 -10.05
C VAL A 392 -17.62 -15.57 -10.69
N LYS A 393 -17.91 -15.13 -11.91
CA LYS A 393 -19.02 -15.67 -12.69
C LYS A 393 -18.69 -17.11 -13.08
N GLU A 394 -19.12 -18.07 -12.28
CA GLU A 394 -19.34 -19.43 -12.78
C GLU A 394 -20.66 -19.42 -13.56
N GLU A 395 -20.62 -19.00 -14.82
CA GLU A 395 -21.71 -19.29 -15.75
C GLU A 395 -21.52 -20.74 -16.23
N VAL A 396 -22.14 -21.69 -15.52
CA VAL A 396 -22.35 -23.05 -16.02
C VAL A 396 -23.44 -22.99 -17.08
N MET A 397 -23.04 -22.97 -18.35
CA MET A 397 -23.96 -23.14 -19.47
C MET A 397 -24.33 -24.63 -19.57
N MET A 398 -25.53 -24.98 -19.09
CA MET A 398 -26.21 -26.22 -19.46
C MET A 398 -26.69 -26.07 -20.90
N GLU A 399 -26.04 -26.73 -21.86
CA GLU A 399 -26.58 -26.87 -23.21
C GLU A 399 -27.62 -28.00 -23.22
N ASP A 400 -28.86 -27.63 -23.55
CA ASP A 400 -29.99 -28.53 -23.77
C ASP A 400 -29.89 -29.09 -25.21
N GLU A 401 -29.44 -30.33 -25.35
CA GLU A 401 -29.39 -31.02 -26.65
C GLU A 401 -30.80 -31.47 -27.07
N THR A 402 -31.55 -30.61 -27.76
CA THR A 402 -32.67 -31.05 -28.59
C THR A 402 -32.14 -31.73 -29.86
N ARG A 403 -32.18 -33.07 -29.86
CA ARG A 403 -31.96 -33.93 -31.02
C ARG A 403 -33.03 -33.69 -32.09
N GLU A 404 -32.63 -33.18 -33.25
CA GLU A 404 -33.33 -33.43 -34.51
C GLU A 404 -32.67 -34.62 -35.23
N ALA A 405 -33.40 -35.73 -35.29
CA ALA A 405 -33.03 -36.91 -36.05
C ALA A 405 -33.34 -36.69 -37.54
N GLY A 406 -32.29 -36.55 -38.35
CA GLY A 406 -32.36 -36.55 -39.81
C GLY A 406 -31.60 -37.74 -40.37
N THR A 407 -32.34 -38.76 -40.80
CA THR A 407 -31.93 -40.00 -41.47
C THR A 407 -30.96 -39.83 -42.63
N ARG A 408 -29.93 -40.68 -42.71
CA ARG A 408 -29.49 -41.33 -43.95
C ARG A 408 -28.65 -42.59 -43.68
N GLU A 409 -29.14 -43.70 -44.22
CA GLU A 409 -28.47 -45.00 -44.29
C GLU A 409 -27.31 -44.98 -45.29
N GLY A 410 -26.27 -45.78 -45.03
CA GLY A 410 -25.17 -46.03 -45.96
C GLY A 410 -23.99 -46.75 -45.30
N SER A 411 -23.88 -48.04 -45.60
CA SER A 411 -22.79 -49.00 -45.30
C SER A 411 -21.39 -48.52 -45.73
N ASP A 412 -20.34 -48.77 -44.94
CA ASP A 412 -19.26 -49.75 -45.25
C ASP A 412 -18.17 -49.78 -44.15
N GLU A 413 -17.46 -50.91 -44.07
CA GLU A 413 -16.37 -51.20 -43.12
C GLU A 413 -15.05 -50.51 -43.49
N GLY A 414 -14.26 -50.10 -42.48
CA GLY A 414 -12.82 -49.80 -42.65
C GLY A 414 -12.23 -48.75 -41.69
N LYS A 415 -11.42 -49.19 -40.72
CA LYS A 415 -10.40 -48.36 -40.02
C LYS A 415 -9.20 -48.11 -40.98
N PRO A 416 -8.38 -47.03 -40.86
CA PRO A 416 -7.75 -46.60 -39.60
C PRO A 416 -7.53 -45.07 -39.39
N GLU A 417 -7.17 -44.74 -38.14
CA GLU A 417 -6.37 -43.60 -37.63
C GLU A 417 -6.47 -42.22 -38.33
N GLY A 418 -7.19 -41.29 -37.69
CA GLY A 418 -7.19 -39.86 -38.01
C GLY A 418 -6.93 -38.99 -36.78
N ARG A 419 -5.79 -38.29 -36.78
CA ARG A 419 -5.32 -37.32 -35.77
C ARG A 419 -6.32 -36.15 -35.66
N MET A 420 -6.96 -35.98 -34.50
CA MET A 420 -7.88 -34.85 -34.26
C MET A 420 -7.06 -33.57 -33.98
N LYS A 421 -7.09 -32.60 -34.89
CA LYS A 421 -6.61 -31.22 -34.64
C LYS A 421 -7.76 -30.41 -34.06
N GLY A 422 -7.74 -30.13 -32.77
CA GLY A 422 -8.69 -29.19 -32.16
C GLY A 422 -8.33 -27.75 -32.51
N HIS A 423 -9.28 -26.99 -33.05
CA HIS A 423 -9.28 -25.52 -33.01
C HIS A 423 -10.27 -25.12 -31.91
N VAL A 424 -9.84 -24.31 -30.94
CA VAL A 424 -10.75 -23.72 -29.95
C VAL A 424 -11.09 -22.32 -30.42
N ARG A 425 -12.37 -22.06 -30.70
CA ARG A 425 -12.91 -20.74 -31.00
C ARG A 425 -13.57 -20.21 -29.74
N ILE A 426 -13.02 -19.15 -29.14
CA ILE A 426 -13.61 -18.50 -27.97
C ILE A 426 -14.39 -17.29 -28.47
N GLU A 427 -15.72 -17.33 -28.32
CA GLU A 427 -16.56 -16.14 -28.53
C GLU A 427 -16.86 -15.52 -27.16
N GLY A 428 -16.36 -14.30 -26.93
CA GLY A 428 -16.67 -13.51 -25.75
C GLY A 428 -17.53 -12.29 -26.11
N VAL A 429 -18.56 -12.02 -25.30
CA VAL A 429 -19.33 -10.77 -25.36
C VAL A 429 -18.88 -9.88 -24.20
N VAL A 430 -18.31 -8.72 -24.52
CA VAL A 430 -17.95 -7.71 -23.51
C VAL A 430 -19.06 -6.68 -23.45
N ARG A 431 -19.68 -6.53 -22.28
CA ARG A 431 -20.67 -5.49 -22.01
C ARG A 431 -19.97 -4.25 -21.46
N VAL A 432 -19.95 -3.17 -22.21
CA VAL A 432 -19.35 -1.90 -21.79
C VAL A 432 -20.44 -1.03 -21.19
N GLU A 433 -20.38 -0.77 -19.88
CA GLU A 433 -21.31 0.15 -19.22
C GLU A 433 -20.77 1.58 -19.31
N GLY A 434 -21.40 2.41 -20.15
CA GLY A 434 -21.14 3.84 -20.25
C GLY A 434 -22.44 4.60 -20.43
N GLY A 435 -23.05 5.04 -19.33
CA GLY A 435 -24.20 5.96 -19.36
C GLY A 435 -25.30 5.66 -18.35
N THR A 436 -25.91 6.72 -17.79
CA THR A 436 -26.92 6.69 -16.72
C THR A 436 -28.35 6.38 -17.20
N SER A 437 -28.53 5.74 -18.35
CA SER A 437 -29.85 5.29 -18.81
C SER A 437 -29.80 3.93 -19.52
N ASP A 438 -30.86 3.13 -19.35
CA ASP A 438 -30.97 1.76 -19.84
C ASP A 438 -30.95 1.61 -21.38
N LYS A 439 -30.90 2.72 -22.12
CA LYS A 439 -30.88 2.76 -23.60
C LYS A 439 -29.47 2.81 -24.22
N ASP A 440 -28.42 2.95 -23.42
CA ASP A 440 -27.04 3.08 -23.94
C ASP A 440 -26.19 1.80 -23.83
N LYS A 441 -26.78 0.66 -23.44
CA LYS A 441 -26.08 -0.64 -23.39
C LYS A 441 -25.89 -1.19 -24.81
N ARG A 442 -24.64 -1.36 -25.26
CA ARG A 442 -24.29 -2.10 -26.48
C ARG A 442 -23.40 -3.28 -26.17
N ASP A 443 -23.75 -4.44 -26.74
CA ASP A 443 -22.94 -5.65 -26.68
C ASP A 443 -21.89 -5.60 -27.79
N VAL A 444 -20.60 -5.71 -27.44
CA VAL A 444 -19.50 -5.77 -28.41
C VAL A 444 -18.98 -7.21 -28.44
N LYS A 445 -19.11 -7.86 -29.60
CA LYS A 445 -18.59 -9.20 -29.85
C LYS A 445 -17.09 -9.09 -30.17
N VAL A 446 -16.24 -9.72 -29.36
CA VAL A 446 -14.79 -9.77 -29.62
C VAL A 446 -14.42 -11.18 -30.05
N MET A 447 -13.74 -11.31 -31.20
CA MET A 447 -13.25 -12.59 -31.72
C MET A 447 -11.73 -12.64 -31.62
N GLY A 448 -11.20 -13.72 -31.04
CA GLY A 448 -9.77 -14.04 -31.05
C GLY A 448 -9.56 -15.54 -31.30
N GLU A 449 -8.57 -15.88 -32.12
CA GLU A 449 -8.12 -17.25 -32.37
C GLU A 449 -6.79 -17.50 -31.65
N VAL A 450 -6.66 -18.65 -30.98
CA VAL A 450 -5.40 -19.12 -30.38
C VAL A 450 -5.05 -20.47 -31.01
N ARG A 451 -3.85 -20.59 -31.58
CA ARG A 451 -3.26 -21.88 -32.00
C ARG A 451 -2.43 -22.45 -30.87
N LEU A 452 -2.72 -23.69 -30.48
CA LEU A 452 -1.86 -24.48 -29.60
C LEU A 452 -0.71 -25.06 -30.44
N GLU A 453 0.53 -24.72 -30.11
CA GLU A 453 1.73 -25.39 -30.64
C GLU A 453 2.21 -26.45 -29.65
N ASP A 454 2.50 -27.65 -30.17
CA ASP A 454 2.92 -28.84 -29.43
C ASP A 454 4.30 -28.64 -28.77
N THR A 455 4.39 -28.67 -27.44
CA THR A 455 5.66 -28.86 -26.72
C THR A 455 5.80 -30.32 -26.28
N MET A 456 6.45 -31.13 -27.12
CA MET A 456 7.14 -32.35 -26.66
C MET A 456 8.62 -32.00 -26.49
N SER A 457 9.16 -32.15 -25.27
CA SER A 457 10.60 -32.21 -25.05
C SER A 457 10.98 -33.55 -24.43
N ASP A 458 11.93 -34.20 -25.09
CA ASP A 458 12.41 -35.55 -24.85
C ASP A 458 13.07 -35.70 -23.49
N LYS A 459 12.61 -36.69 -22.71
CA LYS A 459 13.16 -37.07 -21.40
C LYS A 459 14.06 -38.30 -21.42
N GLU A 460 14.69 -38.62 -22.56
CA GLU A 460 15.39 -39.89 -22.72
C GLU A 460 16.73 -39.80 -23.46
N THR A 461 17.62 -38.85 -23.11
CA THR A 461 19.03 -38.94 -23.56
C THR A 461 20.10 -38.34 -22.64
N GLU A 462 19.93 -38.38 -21.31
CA GLU A 462 20.96 -37.84 -20.39
C GLU A 462 21.43 -38.81 -19.29
N ASN A 463 21.36 -40.13 -19.55
CA ASN A 463 21.87 -41.16 -18.64
C ASN A 463 22.97 -42.06 -19.24
N LYS A 464 23.71 -41.55 -20.25
CA LYS A 464 24.85 -42.27 -20.88
C LYS A 464 26.16 -41.48 -20.96
N LYS A 465 26.31 -40.37 -20.23
CA LYS A 465 27.54 -39.55 -20.23
C LYS A 465 28.25 -39.41 -18.87
N ARG A 466 28.05 -40.39 -17.98
CA ARG A 466 28.84 -40.56 -16.74
C ARG A 466 29.35 -42.00 -16.62
N LYS A 467 30.17 -42.45 -17.57
CA LYS A 467 31.00 -43.67 -17.46
C LYS A 467 32.10 -43.65 -18.54
N SER A 468 33.02 -42.70 -18.41
CA SER A 468 34.41 -42.78 -18.88
C SER A 468 35.07 -41.51 -18.42
N ASP A 469 36.00 -41.62 -17.46
CA ASP A 469 37.20 -40.78 -17.28
C ASP A 469 37.70 -40.98 -15.84
N HIS A 470 38.21 -42.19 -15.62
CA HIS A 470 39.29 -42.48 -14.69
C HIS A 470 40.30 -43.31 -15.47
N LEU A 471 41.39 -42.70 -15.94
CA LEU A 471 42.66 -43.34 -16.27
C LEU A 471 43.67 -42.27 -16.74
N GLU A 472 44.44 -41.76 -15.78
CA GLU A 472 45.93 -41.70 -15.70
C GLU A 472 46.39 -40.63 -14.70
#